data_AF-A0A2N5KEF5-F1
#
_entry.id   AF-A0A2N5KEF5-F1
#
_cell.length_a   1.000
_cell.length_b   1.000
_cell.length_c   1.000
_cell.angle_alpha   90.00
_cell.angle_beta   90.00
_cell.angle_gamma   90.00
#
_symmetry.space_group_name_H-M   'P 1'
#
loop_
_entity.id
_entity.type
_entity.pdbx_description
1 polymer ?
#
loop_
_entity_poly.entity_id
_entity_poly.type
_entity_poly.pdbx_seq_one_letter_code
_entity_poly.pdbx_strand_id
1 'polypeptide(L)'
;MILLGALLLVIGGVGMITEGVEMKRDYSVLLDTIARGESKGNYNAYFGNANNTTIQFTKMKVGEVLAWQRDYVAKGSPSNAVGKYQIIQPTLEGLVRQLEIDHNQIFDEALQDRMAVALLERRGAEEFFDKEISREQFAHNL
;
A
#
# COMPACT_ATOMS: atom_id res chain seq x y z
N MET A 1 48.40 -8.92 17.68
CA MET A 1 49.21 -7.70 17.42
C MET A 1 50.52 -8.17 16.80
N ILE A 2 50.91 -7.91 15.55
CA ILE A 2 50.47 -7.01 14.47
C ILE A 2 50.79 -7.73 13.14
N LEU A 3 49.97 -7.45 12.11
CA LEU A 3 50.02 -7.87 10.70
C LEU A 3 51.34 -7.61 9.97
N LEU A 4 51.59 -8.39 8.90
CA LEU A 4 51.93 -8.01 7.50
C LEU A 4 52.56 -9.23 6.81
N GLY A 5 52.20 -9.71 5.63
CA GLY A 5 51.22 -9.35 4.62
C GLY A 5 51.31 -10.41 3.50
N ALA A 6 50.21 -10.72 2.83
CA ALA A 6 50.22 -11.58 1.64
C ALA A 6 49.49 -10.89 0.50
N LEU A 7 50.28 -10.52 -0.49
CA LEU A 7 49.90 -10.09 -1.83
C LEU A 7 49.09 -11.22 -2.49
N LEU A 8 47.84 -10.95 -2.88
CA LEU A 8 47.10 -11.80 -3.82
C LEU A 8 46.80 -11.00 -5.08
N LEU A 9 47.52 -11.34 -6.15
CA LEU A 9 47.25 -10.95 -7.52
C LEU A 9 46.06 -11.78 -8.00
N VAL A 10 44.90 -11.16 -8.26
CA VAL A 10 43.80 -11.83 -8.99
C VAL A 10 43.54 -11.08 -10.29
N ILE A 11 43.62 -11.88 -11.34
CA ILE A 11 43.58 -11.59 -12.77
C ILE A 11 42.15 -11.19 -13.13
N GLY A 12 42.02 -10.24 -14.07
CA GLY A 12 40.75 -9.68 -14.51
C GLY A 12 39.69 -10.74 -14.86
N GLY A 13 38.59 -10.70 -14.11
CA GLY A 13 37.27 -11.12 -14.53
C GLY A 13 36.34 -9.96 -14.23
N VAL A 14 35.70 -9.42 -15.27
CA VAL A 14 34.66 -8.40 -15.14
C VAL A 14 33.62 -8.93 -14.14
N GLY A 15 33.63 -8.38 -12.93
CA GLY A 15 32.54 -8.58 -11.99
C GLY A 15 31.30 -7.98 -12.63
N MET A 16 30.40 -8.84 -13.11
CA MET A 16 29.00 -8.46 -13.26
C MET A 16 28.51 -8.09 -11.86
N ILE A 17 28.53 -6.81 -11.56
CA ILE A 17 27.73 -6.25 -10.48
C ILE A 17 26.30 -6.29 -11.01
N THR A 18 25.62 -7.42 -10.84
CA THR A 18 24.17 -7.45 -10.92
C THR A 18 23.67 -6.79 -9.66
N GLU A 19 23.54 -5.46 -9.67
CA GLU A 19 22.65 -4.80 -8.72
C GLU A 19 21.29 -5.49 -8.87
N GLY A 20 20.87 -6.19 -7.82
CA GLY A 20 19.60 -6.90 -7.81
C GLY A 20 18.49 -5.89 -8.02
N VAL A 21 17.93 -5.84 -9.22
CA VAL A 21 16.63 -5.22 -9.42
C VAL A 21 15.66 -6.09 -8.64
N GLU A 22 15.31 -5.63 -7.44
CA GLU A 22 14.26 -6.25 -6.64
C GLU A 22 12.99 -6.27 -7.48
N MET A 23 12.65 -7.44 -7.99
CA MET A 23 11.42 -7.65 -8.75
C MET A 23 10.26 -7.50 -7.77
N LYS A 24 9.72 -6.28 -7.68
CA LYS A 24 8.57 -6.00 -6.82
C LYS A 24 7.45 -6.97 -7.19
N ARG A 25 6.91 -7.68 -6.19
CA ARG A 25 5.88 -8.70 -6.39
C ARG A 25 4.65 -8.08 -7.04
N ASP A 26 4.08 -8.76 -8.02
CA ASP A 26 2.83 -8.34 -8.66
C ASP A 26 1.64 -8.81 -7.82
N TYR A 27 0.98 -7.85 -7.16
CA TYR A 27 -0.23 -8.08 -6.36
C TYR A 27 -1.54 -7.77 -7.12
N SER A 28 -1.48 -7.41 -8.40
CA SER A 28 -2.62 -6.88 -9.16
C SER A 28 -3.87 -7.76 -9.09
N VAL A 29 -3.73 -9.08 -9.28
CA VAL A 29 -4.87 -10.02 -9.24
C VAL A 29 -5.54 -10.04 -7.85
N LEU A 30 -4.76 -10.00 -6.78
CA LEU A 30 -5.28 -9.98 -5.42
C LEU A 30 -5.94 -8.63 -5.11
N LEU A 31 -5.28 -7.53 -5.46
CA LEU A 31 -5.81 -6.18 -5.28
C LEU A 31 -7.11 -5.96 -6.06
N ASP A 32 -7.21 -6.47 -7.28
CA ASP A 32 -8.45 -6.42 -8.07
C ASP A 32 -9.55 -7.26 -7.45
N THR A 33 -9.21 -8.39 -6.84
CA THR A 33 -10.17 -9.24 -6.12
C THR A 33 -10.74 -8.50 -4.91
N ILE A 34 -9.87 -7.87 -4.11
CA ILE A 34 -10.27 -7.04 -2.97
C ILE A 34 -11.12 -5.86 -3.46
N ALA A 35 -10.63 -5.09 -4.43
CA ALA A 35 -11.32 -3.91 -4.95
C ALA A 35 -12.72 -4.21 -5.51
N ARG A 36 -12.91 -5.38 -6.14
CA ARG A 36 -14.24 -5.83 -6.59
C ARG A 36 -15.22 -5.99 -5.43
N GLY A 37 -14.77 -6.59 -4.32
CA GLY A 37 -15.59 -6.77 -3.12
C GLY A 37 -15.87 -5.46 -2.38
N GLU A 38 -14.85 -4.61 -2.26
CA GLU A 38 -14.91 -3.38 -1.46
C GLU A 38 -15.66 -2.23 -2.13
N SER A 39 -15.43 -2.01 -3.43
CA SER A 39 -15.84 -0.78 -4.10
C SER A 39 -16.27 -0.95 -5.55
N LYS A 40 -16.25 -2.19 -6.07
CA LYS A 40 -16.35 -2.48 -7.52
C LYS A 40 -15.26 -1.79 -8.35
N GLY A 41 -14.11 -1.51 -7.74
CA GLY A 41 -13.00 -0.83 -8.40
C GLY A 41 -13.10 0.71 -8.42
N ASN A 42 -14.07 1.32 -7.73
CA ASN A 42 -14.28 2.75 -7.77
C ASN A 42 -13.37 3.51 -6.79
N TYR A 43 -12.39 4.26 -7.33
CA TYR A 43 -11.48 5.11 -6.56
C TYR A 43 -12.15 6.29 -5.84
N ASN A 44 -13.41 6.57 -6.16
CA ASN A 44 -14.21 7.60 -5.50
C ASN A 44 -15.29 6.99 -4.60
N ALA A 45 -15.32 5.68 -4.38
CA ALA A 45 -16.26 5.06 -3.46
C ALA A 45 -16.09 5.57 -2.03
N TYR A 46 -17.16 5.50 -1.24
CA TYR A 46 -17.09 5.64 0.20
C TYR A 46 -18.08 4.68 0.87
N PHE A 47 -17.94 4.48 2.17
CA PHE A 47 -18.80 3.57 2.93
C PHE A 47 -20.28 3.86 2.69
N GLY A 48 -21.05 2.83 2.32
CA GLY A 48 -22.47 2.96 1.98
C GLY A 48 -22.78 3.47 0.57
N ASN A 49 -21.76 3.80 -0.25
CA ASN A 49 -21.95 4.23 -1.63
C ASN A 49 -20.77 3.83 -2.54
N ALA A 50 -20.68 2.55 -2.89
CA ALA A 50 -19.65 2.02 -3.80
C ALA A 50 -19.72 2.62 -5.22
N ASN A 51 -20.88 3.09 -5.67
CA ASN A 51 -21.05 3.67 -7.01
C ASN A 51 -20.92 5.20 -7.01
N ASN A 52 -20.39 5.83 -5.95
CA ASN A 52 -20.29 7.28 -5.85
C ASN A 52 -19.54 7.89 -7.05
N THR A 53 -20.14 8.92 -7.65
CA THR A 53 -19.53 9.76 -8.69
C THR A 53 -19.55 11.24 -8.31
N THR A 54 -20.21 11.63 -7.22
CA THR A 54 -20.40 13.03 -6.85
C THR A 54 -19.16 13.58 -6.14
N ILE A 55 -18.66 12.84 -5.14
CA ILE A 55 -17.46 13.24 -4.40
C ILE A 55 -16.23 12.72 -5.15
N GLN A 56 -15.32 13.60 -5.53
CA GLN A 56 -14.15 13.29 -6.35
C GLN A 56 -12.90 13.17 -5.48
N PHE A 57 -12.81 12.12 -4.66
CA PHE A 57 -11.68 11.88 -3.74
C PHE A 57 -10.32 11.83 -4.48
N THR A 58 -10.31 11.30 -5.70
CA THR A 58 -9.15 11.28 -6.62
C THR A 58 -8.58 12.66 -6.97
N LYS A 59 -9.31 13.74 -6.64
CA LYS A 59 -8.89 15.13 -6.87
C LYS A 59 -8.62 15.89 -5.57
N MET A 60 -8.83 15.24 -4.43
CA MET A 60 -8.64 15.85 -3.11
C MET A 60 -7.21 15.61 -2.64
N LYS A 61 -6.68 16.56 -1.88
CA LYS A 61 -5.46 16.35 -1.11
C LYS A 61 -5.70 15.30 -0.02
N VAL A 62 -4.68 14.54 0.35
CA VAL A 62 -4.78 13.56 1.45
C VAL A 62 -5.32 14.18 2.74
N GLY A 63 -4.89 15.40 3.09
CA GLY A 63 -5.40 16.13 4.25
C GLY A 63 -6.90 16.45 4.15
N GLU A 64 -7.42 16.71 2.95
CA GLU A 64 -8.85 16.95 2.72
C GLU A 64 -9.65 15.64 2.81
N VAL A 65 -9.08 14.52 2.34
CA VAL A 65 -9.70 13.19 2.51
C VAL A 65 -9.80 12.84 3.99
N LEU A 66 -8.73 13.00 4.77
CA LEU A 66 -8.74 12.80 6.23
C LEU A 66 -9.80 13.67 6.93
N ALA A 67 -9.91 14.93 6.52
CA ALA A 67 -10.94 15.83 7.05
C ALA A 67 -12.36 15.34 6.72
N TRP A 68 -12.60 14.93 5.47
CA TRP A 68 -13.87 14.36 5.04
C TRP A 68 -14.23 13.11 5.85
N GLN A 69 -13.27 12.21 6.04
CA GLN A 69 -13.46 10.96 6.79
C GLN A 69 -13.89 11.22 8.23
N ARG A 70 -13.21 12.14 8.91
CA ARG A 70 -13.56 12.55 10.28
C ARG A 70 -14.97 13.15 10.33
N ASP A 71 -15.29 14.04 9.42
CA ASP A 71 -16.59 14.72 9.39
C ASP A 71 -17.73 13.74 9.05
N TYR A 72 -17.46 12.70 8.25
CA TYR A 72 -18.46 11.71 7.83
C TYR A 72 -18.94 10.84 9.01
N VAL A 73 -18.01 10.37 9.86
CA VAL A 73 -18.37 9.65 11.10
C VAL A 73 -18.97 10.59 12.15
N ALA A 74 -18.50 11.83 12.24
CA ALA A 74 -19.09 12.83 13.15
C ALA A 74 -20.56 13.14 12.82
N LYS A 75 -20.98 12.96 11.55
CA LYS A 75 -22.37 13.05 11.09
C LYS A 75 -23.18 11.77 11.28
N GLY A 76 -22.62 10.75 11.93
CA GLY A 76 -23.30 9.51 12.30
C GLY A 76 -23.06 8.33 11.36
N SER A 77 -22.13 8.44 10.38
CA SER A 77 -21.76 7.26 9.59
C SER A 77 -21.06 6.20 10.47
N PRO A 78 -21.39 4.91 10.35
CA PRO A 78 -20.69 3.82 11.04
C PRO A 78 -19.22 3.66 10.66
N SER A 79 -18.83 4.11 9.46
CA SER A 79 -17.48 4.00 8.94
C SER A 79 -17.13 5.19 8.05
N ASN A 80 -15.85 5.50 8.00
CA ASN A 80 -15.28 6.53 7.13
C ASN A 80 -14.41 5.96 5.99
N ALA A 81 -14.63 4.70 5.61
CA ALA A 81 -13.90 4.08 4.52
C ALA A 81 -14.11 4.84 3.20
N VAL A 82 -13.00 5.09 2.49
CA VAL A 82 -12.96 5.83 1.21
C VAL A 82 -12.07 5.11 0.20
N GLY A 83 -12.39 5.28 -1.07
CA GLY A 83 -11.56 4.88 -2.20
C GLY A 83 -11.77 3.44 -2.63
N LYS A 84 -10.98 3.03 -3.62
CA LYS A 84 -11.05 1.71 -4.26
C LYS A 84 -10.87 0.58 -3.25
N TYR A 85 -10.07 0.83 -2.21
CA TYR A 85 -9.70 -0.15 -1.18
C TYR A 85 -10.32 0.14 0.19
N GLN A 86 -11.33 1.02 0.25
CA GLN A 86 -12.09 1.33 1.47
C GLN A 86 -11.19 1.63 2.69
N ILE A 87 -10.17 2.46 2.49
CA ILE A 87 -9.19 2.83 3.52
C ILE A 87 -9.88 3.73 4.55
N ILE A 88 -9.88 3.35 5.83
CA ILE A 88 -10.42 4.14 6.95
C ILE A 88 -9.40 5.14 7.48
N GLN A 89 -9.87 6.17 8.18
CA GLN A 89 -9.03 7.29 8.65
C GLN A 89 -7.79 6.84 9.45
N PRO A 90 -7.88 5.98 10.49
CA PRO A 90 -6.69 5.61 11.27
C PRO A 90 -5.65 4.87 10.41
N THR A 91 -6.11 4.09 9.44
CA THR A 91 -5.25 3.39 8.48
C THR A 91 -4.59 4.36 7.52
N LEU A 92 -5.32 5.34 6.99
CA LEU A 92 -4.77 6.38 6.12
C LEU A 92 -3.70 7.21 6.86
N GLU A 93 -3.95 7.60 8.10
CA GLU A 93 -2.96 8.31 8.92
C GLU A 93 -1.69 7.46 9.17
N GLY A 94 -1.85 6.15 9.39
CA GLY A 94 -0.73 5.22 9.51
C GLY A 94 0.09 5.12 8.22
N LEU A 95 -0.58 5.00 7.07
CA LEU A 95 0.07 4.95 5.76
C LEU A 95 0.79 6.25 5.42
N VAL A 96 0.19 7.40 5.76
CA VAL A 96 0.80 8.72 5.56
C VAL A 96 2.13 8.82 6.30
N ARG A 97 2.18 8.35 7.55
CA ARG A 97 3.42 8.30 8.33
C ARG A 97 4.42 7.30 7.76
N GLN A 98 3.96 6.08 7.44
CA GLN A 98 4.81 5.00 6.96
C GLN A 98 5.47 5.32 5.61
N LEU A 99 4.73 5.96 4.69
CA LEU A 99 5.15 6.23 3.32
C LEU A 99 5.65 7.67 3.12
N GLU A 100 5.75 8.44 4.21
CA GLU A 100 6.19 9.85 4.22
C GLU A 100 5.41 10.73 3.23
N ILE A 101 4.09 10.54 3.19
CA ILE A 101 3.20 11.23 2.25
C ILE A 101 2.92 12.65 2.75
N ASP A 102 3.15 13.64 1.90
CA ASP A 102 2.73 15.02 2.16
C ASP A 102 1.19 15.09 2.19
N HIS A 103 0.62 15.75 3.19
CA HIS A 103 -0.83 15.97 3.27
C HIS A 103 -1.38 16.76 2.08
N ASN A 104 -0.54 17.50 1.34
CA ASN A 104 -0.87 18.21 0.12
C ASN A 104 -0.80 17.34 -1.15
N GLN A 105 -0.28 16.12 -1.06
CA GLN A 105 -0.31 15.17 -2.17
C GLN A 105 -1.76 14.83 -2.51
N ILE A 106 -2.06 14.68 -3.80
CA ILE A 106 -3.40 14.30 -4.27
C ILE A 106 -3.63 12.81 -3.99
N PHE A 107 -4.81 12.49 -3.48
CA PHE A 107 -5.29 11.12 -3.22
C PHE A 107 -5.79 10.43 -4.50
N ASP A 108 -4.97 10.53 -5.55
CA ASP A 108 -5.23 9.98 -6.87
C ASP A 108 -5.20 8.43 -6.89
N GLU A 109 -5.54 7.87 -8.04
CA GLU A 109 -5.61 6.43 -8.25
C GLU A 109 -4.26 5.74 -7.95
N ALA A 110 -3.15 6.34 -8.41
CA ALA A 110 -1.81 5.79 -8.21
C ALA A 110 -1.40 5.76 -6.73
N LEU A 111 -1.74 6.81 -5.98
CA LEU A 111 -1.48 6.84 -4.54
C LEU A 111 -2.33 5.81 -3.80
N GLN A 112 -3.60 5.64 -4.15
CA GLN A 112 -4.47 4.61 -3.58
C GLN A 112 -3.92 3.20 -3.84
N ASP A 113 -3.47 2.91 -5.07
CA ASP A 113 -2.88 1.61 -5.41
C ASP A 113 -1.57 1.38 -4.64
N ARG A 114 -0.69 2.39 -4.54
CA ARG A 114 0.55 2.32 -3.75
C ARG A 114 0.26 2.04 -2.27
N MET A 115 -0.74 2.71 -1.70
CA MET A 115 -1.18 2.47 -0.33
C MET A 115 -1.70 1.04 -0.14
N ALA A 116 -2.48 0.52 -1.09
CA ALA A 116 -3.01 -0.83 -1.02
C ALA A 116 -1.92 -1.90 -1.07
N VAL A 117 -0.87 -1.70 -1.86
CA VAL A 117 0.33 -2.55 -1.86
C VAL A 117 0.99 -2.55 -0.47
N ALA A 118 1.26 -1.37 0.10
CA ALA A 118 1.86 -1.27 1.44
C ALA A 118 0.99 -1.92 2.52
N LEU A 119 -0.34 -1.89 2.36
CA LEU A 119 -1.29 -2.56 3.24
C LEU A 119 -1.25 -4.08 3.12
N LEU A 120 -1.04 -4.63 1.93
CA LEU A 120 -0.89 -6.06 1.72
C LEU A 120 0.44 -6.57 2.29
N GLU A 121 1.53 -5.86 2.00
CA GLU A 121 2.86 -6.16 2.54
C GLU A 121 2.81 -6.20 4.08
N ARG A 122 2.19 -5.20 4.72
CA ARG A 122 2.00 -5.17 6.19
C ARG A 122 1.21 -6.38 6.75
N ARG A 123 0.41 -7.04 5.92
CA ARG A 123 -0.44 -8.17 6.32
C ARG A 123 0.20 -9.53 6.04
N GLY A 124 1.46 -9.54 5.62
CA GLY A 124 2.20 -10.77 5.40
C GLY A 124 2.19 -11.24 3.95
N ALA A 125 1.95 -10.35 2.97
CA ALA A 125 1.87 -10.78 1.58
C ALA A 125 3.21 -11.38 1.09
N GLU A 126 4.34 -10.80 1.48
CA GLU A 126 5.67 -11.33 1.12
C GLU A 126 5.91 -12.68 1.78
N GLU A 127 5.67 -12.77 3.09
CA GLU A 127 5.76 -13.99 3.89
C GLU A 127 4.86 -15.10 3.36
N PHE A 128 3.67 -14.75 2.83
CA PHE A 128 2.78 -15.71 2.18
C PHE A 128 3.37 -16.22 0.87
N PHE A 129 3.93 -15.34 0.04
CA PHE A 129 4.60 -15.74 -1.22
C PHE A 129 5.85 -16.58 -0.98
N ASP A 130 6.57 -16.31 0.10
CA ASP A 130 7.77 -17.02 0.52
C ASP A 130 7.45 -18.30 1.33
N LYS A 131 6.15 -18.57 1.53
CA LYS A 131 5.60 -19.75 2.22
C LYS A 131 5.99 -19.83 3.70
N GLU A 132 6.27 -18.69 4.30
CA GLU A 132 6.57 -18.54 5.72
C GLU A 132 5.27 -18.52 6.56
N ILE A 133 4.17 -18.04 5.99
CA ILE A 133 2.83 -18.14 6.58
C ILE A 133 1.87 -18.94 5.70
N SER A 134 0.90 -19.61 6.33
CA SER A 134 -0.11 -20.37 5.59
C SER A 134 -1.11 -19.44 4.90
N ARG A 135 -1.88 -20.01 3.96
CA ARG A 135 -3.00 -19.31 3.32
C ARG A 135 -4.04 -18.87 4.33
N GLU A 136 -4.35 -19.73 5.30
CA GLU A 136 -5.33 -19.46 6.36
C GLU A 136 -4.84 -18.33 7.26
N GLN A 137 -3.55 -18.31 7.59
CA GLN A 137 -2.95 -17.23 8.37
C GLN A 137 -2.97 -15.91 7.59
N PHE A 138 -2.59 -15.92 6.31
CA PHE A 138 -2.64 -14.72 5.49
C PHE A 138 -4.08 -14.20 5.33
N ALA A 139 -5.04 -15.09 5.08
CA ALA A 139 -6.45 -14.73 5.00
C ALA A 139 -7.00 -14.14 6.31
N HIS A 140 -6.49 -14.58 7.47
CA HIS A 140 -6.83 -14.01 8.77
C HIS A 140 -6.28 -12.58 8.97
N ASN A 141 -5.16 -12.25 8.31
CA ASN A 141 -4.53 -10.93 8.41
C ASN A 141 -5.19 -9.86 7.51
N LEU A 142 -5.96 -10.27 6.49
CA LEU A 142 -6.65 -9.37 5.54
C LEU A 142 -7.79 -8.60 6.20
#